data_AF-A0A4U6LE90-F1
#
_entry.id   AF-A0A4U6LE90-F1
#
_cell.length_a   1.000
_cell.length_b   1.000
_cell.length_c   1.000
_cell.angle_alpha   90.00
_cell.angle_beta   90.00
_cell.angle_gamma   90.00
#
_symmetry.space_group_name_H-M   'P 1'
#
loop_
_entity.id
_entity.type
_entity.pdbx_description
1 polymer ?
#
loop_
_entity_poly.entity_id
_entity_poly.type
_entity_poly.pdbx_seq_one_letter_code
_entity_poly.pdbx_strand_id
1 'polypeptide(L)'
;LSSGSSVELSWDDRDFVPNPRKGQYADVRYTRFTPEVGSDTRFDEYQLHYSRYLSLDDKSVLAWEADGTFTQGAVPWSMMPLLGSNQRMRGYY
;
A
#
# COMPACT_ATOMS: atom_id res chain seq x y z
N LEU A 1 2.92 10.57 -21.13
CA LEU A 1 1.65 9.98 -20.64
C LEU A 1 1.98 8.61 -20.09
N SER A 2 1.47 8.26 -18.90
CA SER A 2 1.70 6.95 -18.30
C SER A 2 0.34 6.31 -18.04
N SER A 3 0.02 5.29 -18.83
CA SER A 3 -1.22 4.54 -18.74
C SER A 3 -0.87 3.09 -18.39
N GLY A 4 -1.53 2.55 -17.38
CA GLY A 4 -1.23 1.22 -16.86
C GLY A 4 -2.51 0.52 -16.42
N SER A 5 -2.42 -0.80 -16.27
CA SER A 5 -3.50 -1.62 -15.70
C SER A 5 -3.11 -2.02 -14.29
N SER A 6 -4.06 -1.96 -13.36
CA SER A 6 -3.85 -2.36 -11.96
C SER A 6 -4.78 -3.48 -11.55
N VAL A 7 -4.26 -4.36 -10.70
CA VAL A 7 -5.01 -5.38 -9.97
C VAL A 7 -4.81 -5.13 -8.49
N GLU A 8 -5.90 -5.13 -7.73
CA GLU A 8 -5.91 -4.90 -6.29
C GLU A 8 -6.59 -6.06 -5.59
N LEU A 9 -5.95 -6.54 -4.53
CA LEU A 9 -6.42 -7.61 -3.67
C LEU A 9 -6.42 -7.08 -2.24
N SER A 10 -7.61 -6.92 -1.68
CA SER A 10 -7.79 -6.47 -0.31
C SER A 10 -8.52 -7.51 0.52
N TRP A 11 -8.04 -7.66 1.75
CA TRP A 11 -8.64 -8.48 2.79
C TRP A 11 -8.81 -7.62 4.03
N ASP A 12 -10.03 -7.49 4.53
CA ASP A 12 -10.34 -6.75 5.74
C ASP A 12 -11.21 -7.62 6.66
N ASP A 13 -10.68 -8.00 7.82
CA ASP A 13 -11.46 -8.66 8.88
C ASP A 13 -11.56 -7.81 10.16
N ARG A 14 -11.19 -6.52 10.07
CA ARG A 14 -11.23 -5.60 11.21
C ARG A 14 -12.66 -5.48 11.73
N ASP A 15 -12.79 -5.49 13.05
CA ASP A 15 -14.08 -5.37 13.72
C ASP A 15 -14.72 -3.99 13.55
N PHE A 16 -13.91 -2.93 13.54
CA PHE A 16 -14.37 -1.56 13.37
C PHE A 16 -13.31 -0.71 12.67
N VAL A 17 -13.50 -0.41 11.38
CA VAL A 17 -12.53 0.31 10.53
C VAL A 17 -11.96 1.60 11.15
N PRO A 18 -12.76 2.49 11.79
CA PRO A 18 -12.25 3.75 12.35
C PRO A 18 -11.40 3.58 13.62
N ASN A 19 -11.61 2.49 14.37
CA ASN A 19 -10.88 2.22 15.61
C ASN A 19 -10.83 0.71 15.88
N PRO A 20 -10.01 -0.03 15.10
CA PRO A 20 -10.00 -1.48 15.15
C PRO A 20 -9.41 -1.96 16.47
N ARG A 21 -10.10 -2.87 17.16
CA ARG A 21 -9.57 -3.49 18.39
C ARG A 21 -9.01 -4.87 18.13
N LYS A 22 -9.53 -5.54 17.09
CA LYS A 22 -9.10 -6.87 16.68
C LYS A 22 -9.24 -7.03 15.17
N GLY A 23 -8.39 -7.88 14.64
CA GLY A 23 -8.40 -8.25 13.23
C GLY A 23 -7.18 -7.71 12.49
N GLN A 24 -7.23 -7.80 11.18
CA GLN A 24 -6.16 -7.50 10.26
C GLN A 24 -6.73 -6.95 8.97
N TYR A 25 -5.90 -6.14 8.33
CA TYR A 25 -6.13 -5.58 7.02
C TYR A 25 -4.90 -5.87 6.19
N ALA A 26 -5.09 -6.46 5.01
CA ALA A 26 -4.04 -6.71 4.05
C ALA A 26 -4.50 -6.17 2.71
N ASP A 27 -3.67 -5.36 2.08
CA ASP A 27 -3.91 -4.79 0.77
C ASP A 27 -2.66 -4.95 -0.09
N VAL A 28 -2.88 -5.51 -1.27
CA VAL A 28 -1.83 -5.79 -2.24
C VAL A 28 -2.29 -5.27 -3.58
N ARG A 29 -1.57 -4.29 -4.12
CA ARG A 29 -1.84 -3.74 -5.45
C ARG A 29 -0.64 -3.94 -6.35
N TYR A 30 -0.92 -4.47 -7.54
CA TYR A 30 0.03 -4.58 -8.63
C TYR A 30 -0.41 -3.69 -9.77
N THR A 31 0.45 -2.78 -10.21
CA THR A 31 0.20 -1.92 -11.36
C THR A 31 1.28 -2.14 -12.41
N ARG A 32 0.86 -2.42 -13.64
CA ARG A 32 1.74 -2.62 -14.78
C ARG A 32 1.54 -1.50 -15.78
N PHE A 33 2.60 -0.72 -15.99
CA PHE A 33 2.64 0.34 -16.98
C PHE A 33 3.34 -0.17 -18.23
N THR A 34 2.65 -0.17 -19.37
CA THR A 34 3.26 -0.59 -20.63
C THR A 34 2.88 0.32 -21.80
N PRO A 35 3.74 0.39 -22.84
CA PRO A 35 3.42 1.15 -24.05
C PRO A 35 2.19 0.64 -24.79
N GLU A 36 1.83 -0.64 -24.66
CA GLU A 36 0.65 -1.21 -25.32
C GLU A 36 -0.67 -0.59 -24.80
N VAL A 37 -0.68 -0.05 -23.57
CA VAL A 37 -1.82 0.68 -23.00
C VAL A 37 -1.63 2.20 -23.00
N GLY A 38 -0.61 2.73 -23.70
CA GLY A 38 -0.40 4.17 -23.90
C GLY A 38 0.60 4.83 -22.92
N SER A 39 1.50 4.06 -22.31
CA SER A 39 2.61 4.59 -21.50
C SER A 39 3.87 4.87 -22.33
N ASP A 40 4.60 5.95 -22.03
CA ASP A 40 5.91 6.21 -22.64
C ASP A 40 7.02 5.26 -22.12
N THR A 41 6.79 4.61 -20.96
CA THR A 41 7.75 3.72 -20.31
C THR A 41 7.11 2.41 -19.85
N ARG A 42 7.93 1.35 -19.78
CA ARG A 42 7.55 0.04 -19.24
C ARG A 42 8.14 -0.15 -17.84
N PHE A 43 7.28 -0.19 -16.83
CA PHE A 43 7.66 -0.49 -15.47
C PHE A 43 6.49 -1.08 -14.69
N ASP A 44 6.81 -1.80 -13.62
CA ASP A 44 5.86 -2.44 -12.72
C ASP A 44 5.97 -1.80 -11.33
N GLU A 45 4.83 -1.67 -10.65
CA GLU A 45 4.73 -1.17 -9.29
C GLU A 45 3.96 -2.18 -8.42
N TYR A 46 4.49 -2.44 -7.24
CA TYR A 46 3.92 -3.31 -6.23
C TYR A 46 3.74 -2.49 -4.95
N GLN A 47 2.50 -2.35 -4.49
CA GLN A 47 2.15 -1.73 -3.23
C GLN A 47 1.66 -2.83 -2.29
N LEU A 48 2.27 -2.89 -1.11
CA LEU A 48 1.97 -3.85 -0.07
C LEU A 48 1.66 -3.08 1.20
N HIS A 49 0.49 -3.34 1.77
CA HIS A 49 0.08 -2.76 3.03
C HIS A 49 -0.53 -3.84 3.90
N TYR A 50 -0.10 -3.90 5.14
CA TYR A 50 -0.60 -4.86 6.10
C TYR A 50 -0.65 -4.25 7.49
N SER A 51 -1.82 -4.30 8.12
CA SER A 51 -2.03 -3.81 9.48
C SER A 51 -2.74 -4.86 10.31
N ARG A 52 -2.31 -5.05 11.56
CA ARG A 52 -2.95 -6.00 12.47
C ARG A 52 -3.09 -5.44 13.87
N TYR A 53 -4.24 -5.75 14.45
CA TYR A 53 -4.71 -5.26 15.73
C TYR A 53 -4.99 -6.45 16.63
N LEU A 54 -4.31 -6.49 17.77
CA LEU A 54 -4.49 -7.52 18.78
C LEU A 54 -4.92 -6.86 20.09
N SER A 55 -6.14 -7.15 20.53
CA SER A 55 -6.61 -6.74 21.86
C SER A 55 -5.84 -7.54 22.91
N LEU A 56 -5.07 -6.85 23.76
CA LEU A 56 -4.37 -7.46 24.89
C LEU A 56 -5.29 -7.53 26.12
N ASP A 57 -6.09 -6.47 26.33
CA ASP A 57 -7.09 -6.33 27.40
C ASP A 57 -8.31 -5.53 26.87
N ASP A 58 -9.34 -5.34 27.70
CA ASP A 58 -10.53 -4.53 27.38
C ASP A 58 -10.24 -3.07 27.00
N LYS A 59 -9.05 -2.59 27.38
CA LYS A 59 -8.59 -1.20 27.19
C LYS A 59 -7.32 -1.06 26.36
N SER A 60 -6.66 -2.15 26.00
CA SER A 60 -5.31 -2.13 25.41
C SER A 60 -5.30 -2.90 24.10
N VAL A 61 -4.84 -2.27 23.03
CA VAL A 61 -4.72 -2.86 21.70
C VAL A 61 -3.30 -2.64 21.20
N LEU A 62 -2.63 -3.73 20.84
CA LEU A 62 -1.36 -3.68 20.12
C LEU A 62 -1.67 -3.58 18.62
N ALA A 63 -1.31 -2.46 18.02
CA ALA A 63 -1.42 -2.24 16.58
C ALA A 63 -0.02 -2.25 15.96
N TRP A 64 0.12 -2.95 14.83
CA TRP A 64 1.32 -2.88 14.00
C TRP A 64 0.93 -2.77 12.53
N GLU A 65 1.78 -2.11 11.77
CA GLU A 65 1.60 -1.84 10.36
C GLU A 65 2.92 -2.06 9.63
N ALA A 66 2.85 -2.70 8.47
CA ALA A 66 3.92 -2.87 7.53
C ALA A 66 3.46 -2.33 6.18
N ASP A 67 4.28 -1.44 5.62
CA ASP A 67 3.97 -0.75 4.36
C ASP A 67 5.21 -0.76 3.47
N GLY A 68 5.01 -1.01 2.17
CA GLY A 68 6.09 -1.02 1.21
C GLY A 68 5.60 -0.79 -0.21
N THR A 69 6.27 0.12 -0.91
CA THR A 69 6.09 0.32 -2.35
C THR A 69 7.39 -0.02 -3.08
N PHE A 70 7.29 -0.90 -4.06
CA PHE A 70 8.41 -1.39 -4.85
C PHE A 70 8.13 -1.16 -6.32
N THR A 71 9.11 -0.63 -7.05
CA THR A 71 9.00 -0.41 -8.49
C THR A 71 10.14 -1.10 -9.23
N GLN A 72 9.87 -1.64 -10.41
CA GLN A 72 10.85 -2.34 -11.23
C GLN A 72 10.77 -1.90 -12.70
N GLY A 73 11.92 -1.69 -13.33
CA GLY A 73 12.02 -1.35 -14.76
C GLY A 73 12.45 0.09 -15.01
N ALA A 74 12.02 0.65 -16.14
CA ALA A 74 12.36 2.02 -16.54
C ALA A 74 11.39 3.02 -15.87
N VAL A 75 11.49 3.13 -14.55
CA VAL A 75 10.60 3.96 -13.73
C VAL A 75 10.95 5.45 -13.96
N PRO A 76 10.01 6.29 -14.43
CA PRO A 76 10.22 7.73 -14.52
C PRO A 76 10.51 8.33 -13.14
N TRP A 77 11.33 9.37 -13.08
CA TRP A 77 11.66 10.03 -11.80
C TRP A 77 10.41 10.48 -11.02
N SER A 78 9.38 10.94 -11.72
CA SER A 78 8.09 11.35 -11.13
C SER A 78 7.23 10.20 -10.59
N MET A 79 7.62 8.95 -10.83
CA MET A 79 6.90 7.72 -10.42
C MET A 79 7.78 6.81 -9.58
N MET A 80 8.93 7.29 -9.11
CA MET A 80 9.73 6.54 -8.16
C MET A 80 9.00 6.43 -6.82
N PRO A 81 9.09 5.27 -6.15
CA PRO A 81 8.41 5.04 -4.90
C PRO A 81 9.01 5.95 -3.84
N LEU A 82 8.15 6.73 -3.20
CA LEU A 82 8.51 7.56 -2.06
C LEU A 82 8.24 6.77 -0.78
N LEU A 83 9.23 6.72 0.10
CA LEU A 83 9.09 6.18 1.44
C LEU A 83 8.64 7.32 2.37
N GLY A 84 7.37 7.29 2.77
CA GLY A 84 6.72 8.31 3.60
C GLY A 84 5.67 9.12 2.82
N SER A 85 4.51 9.33 3.43
CA SER A 85 3.44 10.18 2.89
C SER A 85 2.68 10.87 4.02
N ASN A 86 1.86 11.88 3.72
CA ASN A 86 1.04 12.54 4.75
C ASN A 86 0.08 11.58 5.50
N GLN A 87 -0.18 10.38 4.95
CA GLN A 87 -0.97 9.34 5.60
C GLN A 87 -0.13 8.33 6.42
N ARG A 88 1.19 8.17 6.17
CA ARG A 88 2.03 7.10 6.76
C ARG A 88 3.45 7.61 7.05
N MET A 89 4.04 7.16 8.17
CA MET A 89 5.30 7.69 8.75
C MET A 89 5.13 9.08 9.37
N ARG A 90 4.28 9.20 10.42
CA ARG A 90 4.11 10.46 11.19
C ARG A 90 5.48 11.07 11.53
N GLY A 91 5.72 12.30 11.10
CA GLY A 91 6.96 13.05 11.35
C GLY A 91 7.91 13.17 10.14
N TYR A 92 7.58 12.55 9.01
CA TYR A 92 8.29 12.74 7.73
C TYR A 92 7.41 13.54 6.75
N TYR A 93 8.03 14.52 6.06
CA TYR A 93 7.43 15.39 5.02
C TYR A 93 8.31 15.38 3.77
#